data_AF-A0A7C3G6Y6-F1
#
_entry.id   AF-A0A7C3G6Y6-F1
#
_cell.length_a   1.000
_cell.length_b   1.000
_cell.length_c   1.000
_cell.angle_alpha   90.00
_cell.angle_beta   90.00
_cell.angle_gamma   90.00
#
_symmetry.space_group_name_H-M   'P 1'
#
loop_
_entity.id
_entity.type
_entity.pdbx_description
1 polymer ?
#
loop_
_entity_poly.entity_id
_entity_poly.type
_entity_poly.pdbx_seq_one_letter_code
_entity_poly.pdbx_strand_id
1 'polypeptide(L)'
;MLKFMPKQDPASMLAHHQKLPRSTHVKLSKIRAACQQADWATVHALEQQAYEQWSTTGDWWSYGVILVSLGDGVLKCQHPARAEYFYQEAQRIFHLRVDPTQRRNEAAATYGLALTAMLSGRRIRAIELLDRSMALLKESEEHWVMMHANYEQADRCADKRLWIEGLATQVMTQSQPEVEIPYGPFQRSSERNPAARFERRVFWGTAVVN
;
A
#
# COMPACT_ATOMS: atom_id res chain seq x y z
N MET A 1 -10.53 7.19 -10.82
CA MET A 1 -11.05 6.76 -9.51
C MET A 1 -11.13 5.22 -9.51
N LEU A 2 -10.39 4.54 -8.64
CA LEU A 2 -10.33 3.07 -8.63
C LEU A 2 -11.66 2.48 -8.11
N LYS A 3 -12.45 1.89 -9.01
CA LYS A 3 -13.77 1.29 -8.71
C LYS A 3 -13.66 -0.12 -8.07
N PHE A 4 -12.57 -0.39 -7.36
CA PHE A 4 -12.17 -1.74 -6.95
C PHE A 4 -11.70 -1.76 -5.49
N MET A 5 -12.56 -2.27 -4.59
CA MET A 5 -12.07 -2.85 -3.34
C MET A 5 -11.69 -4.31 -3.62
N PRO A 6 -10.50 -4.77 -3.20
CA PRO A 6 -10.11 -6.16 -3.40
C PRO A 6 -10.99 -7.12 -2.60
N LYS A 7 -11.17 -8.34 -3.11
CA LYS A 7 -12.00 -9.39 -2.47
C LYS A 7 -11.42 -9.92 -1.16
N GLN A 8 -10.13 -9.78 -0.93
CA GLN A 8 -9.48 -10.14 0.34
C GLN A 8 -9.20 -8.86 1.12
N ASP A 9 -9.62 -8.84 2.38
CA ASP A 9 -9.23 -7.82 3.33
C ASP A 9 -7.98 -8.25 4.13
N PRO A 10 -7.14 -7.30 4.58
CA PRO A 10 -6.00 -7.57 5.45
C PRO A 10 -6.30 -8.50 6.64
N ALA A 11 -7.46 -8.38 7.31
CA ALA A 11 -7.78 -9.29 8.41
C ALA A 11 -7.88 -10.77 7.97
N SER A 12 -8.31 -11.07 6.74
CA SER A 12 -8.30 -12.44 6.19
C SER A 12 -6.91 -13.03 5.96
N MET A 13 -5.85 -12.23 6.06
CA MET A 13 -4.46 -12.70 5.93
C MET A 13 -3.85 -13.14 7.26
N LEU A 14 -4.39 -12.66 8.39
CA LEU A 14 -3.82 -12.86 9.72
C LEU A 14 -3.68 -14.34 10.11
N ALA A 15 -2.51 -14.67 10.64
CA ALA A 15 -2.22 -15.99 11.20
C ALA A 15 -3.00 -16.20 12.51
N HIS A 16 -3.41 -17.46 12.73
CA HIS A 16 -3.98 -17.94 14.00
C HIS A 16 -5.17 -17.14 14.59
N HIS A 17 -5.92 -16.38 13.80
CA HIS A 17 -7.07 -15.60 14.30
C HIS A 17 -8.11 -16.41 15.12
N GLN A 18 -8.14 -17.73 14.95
CA GLN A 18 -8.99 -18.67 15.70
C GLN A 18 -8.51 -18.99 17.12
N LYS A 19 -7.24 -18.70 17.44
CA LYS A 19 -6.64 -18.87 18.78
C LYS A 19 -6.73 -17.61 19.65
N LEU A 20 -7.42 -16.57 19.17
CA LEU A 20 -7.57 -15.32 19.91
C LEU A 20 -8.50 -15.48 21.12
N PRO A 21 -8.32 -14.69 22.20
CA PRO A 21 -9.25 -14.64 23.31
C PRO A 21 -10.69 -14.36 22.85
N ARG A 22 -11.68 -14.96 23.52
CA ARG A 22 -13.11 -14.72 23.23
C ARG A 22 -13.49 -13.23 23.34
N SER A 23 -12.84 -12.49 24.25
CA SER A 23 -12.97 -11.04 24.38
C SER A 23 -12.51 -10.29 23.11
N THR A 24 -11.41 -10.71 22.50
CA THR A 24 -10.92 -10.17 21.22
C THR A 24 -11.93 -10.44 20.11
N HIS A 25 -12.46 -11.67 19.97
CA HIS A 25 -13.51 -11.96 18.98
C HIS A 25 -14.77 -11.08 19.15
N VAL A 26 -15.19 -10.78 20.39
CA VAL A 26 -16.30 -9.86 20.67
C VAL A 26 -15.95 -8.41 20.30
N LYS A 27 -14.70 -7.96 20.50
CA LYS A 27 -14.26 -6.65 20.01
C LYS A 27 -14.28 -6.59 18.48
N LEU A 28 -13.80 -7.63 17.78
CA LEU A 28 -13.77 -7.69 16.31
C LEU A 28 -15.16 -7.61 15.67
N SER A 29 -16.18 -8.27 16.24
CA SER A 29 -17.56 -8.16 15.73
C SER A 29 -18.15 -6.77 15.97
N LYS A 30 -17.89 -6.16 17.14
CA LYS A 30 -18.31 -4.78 17.43
C LYS A 30 -17.64 -3.74 16.50
N ILE A 31 -16.34 -3.88 16.24
CA ILE A 31 -15.60 -3.02 15.30
C ILE A 31 -16.25 -3.05 13.91
N ARG A 32 -16.56 -4.26 13.41
CA ARG A 32 -17.23 -4.43 12.10
C ARG A 32 -18.58 -3.71 12.06
N ALA A 33 -19.41 -3.89 13.09
CA ALA A 33 -20.72 -3.25 13.17
C ALA A 33 -20.63 -1.72 13.28
N ALA A 34 -19.75 -1.21 14.14
CA ALA A 34 -19.55 0.23 14.35
C ALA A 34 -19.06 0.93 13.08
N CYS A 35 -18.06 0.37 12.39
CA CYS A 35 -17.60 0.90 11.10
C CYS A 35 -18.71 0.87 10.03
N GLN A 36 -19.49 -0.22 9.94
CA GLN A 36 -20.64 -0.29 9.01
C GLN A 36 -21.72 0.77 9.27
N GLN A 37 -21.88 1.19 10.53
CA GLN A 37 -22.83 2.22 10.95
C GLN A 37 -22.22 3.63 10.99
N ALA A 38 -20.94 3.79 10.63
CA ALA A 38 -20.15 5.01 10.81
C ALA A 38 -20.16 5.56 12.26
N ASP A 39 -20.32 4.68 13.26
CA ASP A 39 -20.25 5.03 14.68
C ASP A 39 -18.79 5.19 15.12
N TRP A 40 -18.24 6.35 14.79
CA TRP A 40 -16.85 6.70 15.09
C TRP A 40 -16.55 6.84 16.59
N ALA A 41 -17.57 7.08 17.41
CA ALA A 41 -17.44 7.13 18.87
C ALA A 41 -17.20 5.72 19.42
N THR A 42 -17.99 4.73 19.01
CA THR A 42 -17.75 3.33 19.37
C THR A 42 -16.44 2.80 18.80
N VAL A 43 -16.05 3.18 17.58
CA VAL A 43 -14.73 2.83 17.01
C VAL A 43 -13.58 3.35 17.90
N HIS A 44 -13.62 4.61 18.32
CA HIS A 44 -12.61 5.19 19.23
C HIS A 44 -12.63 4.54 20.62
N ALA A 45 -13.81 4.23 21.17
CA ALA A 45 -13.92 3.56 22.46
C ALA A 45 -13.33 2.14 22.41
N LEU A 46 -13.53 1.40 21.31
CA LEU A 46 -12.98 0.05 21.12
C LEU A 46 -11.46 0.07 20.91
N GLU A 47 -10.95 1.06 20.19
CA GLU A 47 -9.52 1.36 20.04
C GLU A 47 -8.85 1.62 21.41
N GLN A 48 -9.41 2.55 22.20
CA GLN A 48 -8.91 2.87 23.53
C GLN A 48 -8.95 1.65 24.48
N GLN A 49 -10.06 0.91 24.52
CA GLN A 49 -10.18 -0.32 25.31
C GLN A 49 -9.20 -1.42 24.86
N ALA A 50 -8.72 -1.40 23.61
CA ALA A 50 -7.71 -2.33 23.13
C ALA A 50 -6.30 -1.89 23.54
N TYR A 51 -6.01 -0.59 23.48
CA TYR A 51 -4.78 0.01 24.00
C TYR A 51 -4.63 -0.18 25.52
N GLU A 52 -5.68 0.09 26.31
CA GLU A 52 -5.70 -0.10 27.77
C GLU A 52 -5.50 -1.58 28.16
N GLN A 53 -6.13 -2.50 27.42
CA GLN A 53 -5.92 -3.93 27.63
C GLN A 53 -4.47 -4.32 27.30
N TRP A 54 -3.91 -3.82 26.19
CA TRP A 54 -2.53 -4.10 25.79
C TRP A 54 -1.51 -3.56 26.80
N SER A 55 -1.65 -2.31 27.24
CA SER A 55 -0.74 -1.70 28.22
C SER A 55 -0.81 -2.37 29.59
N THR A 56 -1.97 -2.93 29.97
CA THR A 56 -2.15 -3.68 31.22
C THR A 56 -1.63 -5.12 31.14
N THR A 57 -1.91 -5.84 30.04
CA THR A 57 -1.67 -7.30 29.95
C THR A 57 -0.43 -7.68 29.14
N GLY A 58 0.11 -6.76 28.34
CA GLY A 58 1.16 -7.05 27.36
C GLY A 58 0.69 -7.82 26.12
N ASP A 59 -0.62 -8.10 25.95
CA ASP A 59 -1.18 -8.84 24.79
C ASP A 59 -1.13 -7.99 23.50
N TRP A 60 0.07 -7.89 22.95
CA TRP A 60 0.36 -7.19 21.70
C TRP A 60 -0.26 -7.89 20.49
N TRP A 61 -0.52 -9.20 20.55
CA TRP A 61 -1.02 -9.96 19.41
C TRP A 61 -2.51 -9.68 19.19
N SER A 62 -3.35 -9.77 20.23
CA SER A 62 -4.75 -9.35 20.11
C SER A 62 -4.87 -7.88 19.70
N TYR A 63 -3.98 -7.01 20.22
CA TYR A 63 -4.00 -5.58 19.89
C TYR A 63 -3.67 -5.32 18.41
N GLY A 64 -2.61 -5.94 17.88
CA GLY A 64 -2.27 -5.87 16.45
C GLY A 64 -3.40 -6.37 15.54
N VAL A 65 -4.07 -7.47 15.90
CA VAL A 65 -5.24 -7.98 15.14
C VAL A 65 -6.43 -7.01 15.19
N ILE A 66 -6.69 -6.39 16.34
CA ILE A 66 -7.71 -5.36 16.49
C ILE A 66 -7.39 -4.16 15.59
N LEU A 67 -6.15 -3.69 15.56
CA LEU A 67 -5.72 -2.56 14.71
C LEU A 67 -5.88 -2.85 13.22
N VAL A 68 -5.48 -4.03 12.73
CA VAL A 68 -5.75 -4.42 11.33
C VAL A 68 -7.25 -4.41 11.03
N SER A 69 -8.08 -4.88 11.96
CA SER A 69 -9.54 -4.92 11.79
C SER A 69 -10.21 -3.54 11.86
N LEU A 70 -9.66 -2.61 12.65
CA LEU A 70 -10.03 -1.19 12.66
C LEU A 70 -9.67 -0.55 11.30
N GLY A 71 -8.46 -0.82 10.81
CA GLY A 71 -8.00 -0.44 9.47
C GLY A 71 -8.95 -0.92 8.37
N ASP A 72 -9.31 -2.20 8.37
CA ASP A 72 -10.24 -2.80 7.40
C ASP A 72 -11.60 -2.10 7.38
N GLY A 73 -12.18 -1.88 8.56
CA GLY A 73 -13.50 -1.24 8.68
C GLY A 73 -13.48 0.21 8.18
N VAL A 74 -12.49 0.98 8.60
CA VAL A 74 -12.32 2.39 8.26
C VAL A 74 -11.96 2.58 6.77
N LEU A 75 -11.20 1.64 6.20
CA LEU A 75 -10.88 1.61 4.76
C LEU A 75 -12.14 1.35 3.91
N LYS A 76 -13.01 0.43 4.35
CA LYS A 76 -14.31 0.14 3.70
C LYS A 76 -15.25 1.35 3.71
N CYS A 77 -15.11 2.24 4.69
CA CYS A 77 -15.79 3.53 4.77
C CYS A 77 -15.10 4.67 4.00
N GLN A 78 -14.07 4.38 3.19
CA GLN A 78 -13.29 5.35 2.40
C GLN A 78 -12.59 6.44 3.24
N HIS A 79 -12.09 6.11 4.43
CA HIS A 79 -11.25 7.00 5.25
C HIS A 79 -9.77 6.55 5.24
N PRO A 80 -9.05 6.66 4.11
CA PRO A 80 -7.73 6.04 3.95
C PRO A 80 -6.67 6.55 4.93
N ALA A 81 -6.72 7.82 5.34
CA ALA A 81 -5.78 8.39 6.31
C ALA A 81 -5.90 7.76 7.72
N ARG A 82 -7.13 7.54 8.20
CA ARG A 82 -7.36 6.88 9.50
C ARG A 82 -7.08 5.38 9.43
N ALA A 83 -7.36 4.73 8.28
CA ALA A 83 -6.94 3.36 8.05
C ALA A 83 -5.40 3.21 7.98
N GLU A 84 -4.70 4.17 7.39
CA GLU A 84 -3.22 4.19 7.32
C GLU A 84 -2.59 4.26 8.71
N TYR A 85 -3.11 5.11 9.60
CA TYR A 85 -2.71 5.12 11.01
C TYR A 85 -2.81 3.73 11.67
N PHE A 86 -3.97 3.08 11.52
CA PHE A 86 -4.19 1.75 12.12
C PHE A 86 -3.26 0.67 11.57
N TYR A 87 -3.04 0.64 10.25
CA TYR A 87 -2.12 -0.34 9.66
C TYR A 87 -0.64 -0.01 9.96
N GLN A 88 -0.25 1.26 10.09
CA GLN A 88 1.12 1.64 10.51
C GLN A 88 1.41 1.15 11.92
N GLU A 89 0.48 1.35 12.86
CA GLU A 89 0.64 0.90 14.24
C GLU A 89 0.61 -0.63 14.35
N ALA A 90 -0.27 -1.31 13.61
CA ALA A 90 -0.27 -2.76 13.51
C ALA A 90 1.05 -3.31 12.92
N GLN A 91 1.55 -2.72 11.83
CA GLN A 91 2.83 -3.08 11.21
C GLN A 91 3.97 -2.91 12.21
N ARG A 92 4.01 -1.78 12.93
CA ARG A 92 5.02 -1.51 13.98
C ARG A 92 4.99 -2.58 15.08
N ILE A 93 3.80 -2.96 15.55
CA ILE A 93 3.61 -3.98 16.60
C ILE A 93 4.11 -5.36 16.12
N PHE A 94 3.78 -5.76 14.89
CA PHE A 94 4.22 -7.04 14.35
C PHE A 94 5.73 -7.05 14.03
N HIS A 95 6.26 -5.96 13.46
CA HIS A 95 7.67 -5.83 13.10
C HIS A 95 8.61 -5.91 14.31
N LEU A 96 8.20 -5.36 15.46
CA LEU A 96 8.96 -5.41 16.71
C LEU A 96 8.99 -6.80 17.38
N ARG A 97 8.41 -7.84 16.75
CA ARG A 97 8.43 -9.21 17.24
C ARG A 97 9.23 -10.10 16.30
N VAL A 98 10.18 -10.83 16.89
CA VAL A 98 11.27 -11.51 16.18
C VAL A 98 10.83 -12.84 15.53
N ASP A 99 9.74 -13.43 16.01
CA ASP A 99 9.23 -14.71 15.52
C ASP A 99 8.80 -14.59 14.04
N PRO A 100 9.42 -15.33 13.10
CA PRO A 100 9.13 -15.18 11.68
C PRO A 100 7.69 -15.58 11.28
N THR A 101 6.96 -16.34 12.11
CA THR A 101 5.52 -16.57 11.90
C THR A 101 4.71 -15.27 11.94
N GLN A 102 5.23 -14.23 12.61
CA GLN A 102 4.63 -12.90 12.66
C GLN A 102 4.90 -12.06 11.41
N ARG A 103 5.85 -12.44 10.55
CA ARG A 103 6.05 -11.78 9.25
C ARG A 103 4.81 -11.84 8.37
N ARG A 104 4.00 -12.90 8.49
CA ARG A 104 2.66 -12.97 7.87
C ARG A 104 1.67 -11.92 8.41
N ASN A 105 1.72 -11.59 9.70
CA ASN A 105 0.89 -10.55 10.29
C ASN A 105 1.39 -9.15 9.92
N GLU A 106 2.71 -8.95 9.89
CA GLU A 106 3.34 -7.74 9.33
C GLU A 106 2.97 -7.57 7.84
N ALA A 107 2.95 -8.65 7.05
CA ALA A 107 2.51 -8.64 5.66
C ALA A 107 1.05 -8.21 5.53
N ALA A 108 0.15 -8.72 6.37
CA ALA A 108 -1.25 -8.30 6.39
C ALA A 108 -1.40 -6.78 6.62
N ALA A 109 -0.70 -6.22 7.61
CA ALA A 109 -0.70 -4.78 7.86
C ALA A 109 -0.06 -3.99 6.70
N THR A 110 1.04 -4.50 6.12
CA THR A 110 1.72 -3.90 4.96
C THR A 110 0.83 -3.89 3.71
N TYR A 111 0.06 -4.96 3.48
CA TYR A 111 -0.98 -5.02 2.46
C TYR A 111 -2.08 -3.98 2.69
N GLY A 112 -2.54 -3.82 3.93
CA GLY A 112 -3.47 -2.74 4.32
C GLY A 112 -2.95 -1.35 3.95
N LEU A 113 -1.67 -1.07 4.18
CA LEU A 113 -1.01 0.18 3.74
C LEU A 113 -0.95 0.32 2.22
N ALA A 114 -0.75 -0.78 1.48
CA ALA A 114 -0.83 -0.72 0.02
C ALA A 114 -2.23 -0.29 -0.44
N LEU A 115 -3.28 -0.82 0.19
CA LEU A 115 -4.67 -0.45 -0.13
C LEU A 115 -5.00 1.01 0.23
N THR A 116 -4.49 1.55 1.36
CA THR A 116 -4.66 2.98 1.67
C THR A 116 -3.92 3.86 0.66
N ALA A 117 -2.72 3.46 0.24
CA ALA A 117 -1.98 4.15 -0.81
C ALA A 117 -2.73 4.11 -2.16
N MET A 118 -3.32 2.97 -2.55
CA MET A 118 -4.16 2.84 -3.75
C MET A 118 -5.38 3.78 -3.71
N LEU A 119 -6.15 3.77 -2.63
CA LEU A 119 -7.31 4.68 -2.48
C LEU A 119 -6.89 6.16 -2.48
N SER A 120 -5.70 6.47 -1.97
CA SER A 120 -5.13 7.83 -1.96
C SER A 120 -4.44 8.21 -3.28
N GLY A 121 -4.48 7.37 -4.32
CA GLY A 121 -3.80 7.62 -5.60
C GLY A 121 -2.26 7.53 -5.56
N ARG A 122 -1.66 7.15 -4.42
CA ARG A 122 -0.20 7.03 -4.22
C ARG A 122 0.34 5.74 -4.85
N ARG A 123 0.24 5.63 -6.18
CA ARG A 123 0.49 4.39 -6.94
C ARG A 123 1.88 3.76 -6.73
N ILE A 124 2.95 4.55 -6.83
CA ILE A 124 4.33 4.05 -6.63
C ILE A 124 4.45 3.44 -5.23
N ARG A 125 3.99 4.17 -4.21
CA ARG A 125 3.99 3.72 -2.82
C ARG A 125 3.16 2.46 -2.61
N ALA A 126 2.04 2.31 -3.33
CA ALA A 126 1.25 1.08 -3.27
C ALA A 126 2.04 -0.12 -3.80
N ILE A 127 2.74 0.01 -4.93
CA ILE A 127 3.55 -1.08 -5.50
C ILE A 127 4.67 -1.50 -4.53
N GLU A 128 5.44 -0.54 -3.98
CA GLU A 128 6.47 -0.81 -2.96
C GLU A 128 5.93 -1.61 -1.76
N LEU A 129 4.70 -1.30 -1.32
CA LEU A 129 4.06 -1.95 -0.18
C LEU A 129 3.51 -3.34 -0.54
N LEU A 130 3.02 -3.55 -1.77
CA LEU A 130 2.66 -4.88 -2.27
C LEU A 130 3.92 -5.77 -2.35
N ASP A 131 5.02 -5.27 -2.91
CA ASP A 131 6.30 -5.98 -2.99
C ASP A 131 6.85 -6.33 -1.61
N ARG A 132 6.83 -5.39 -0.65
CA ARG A 132 7.25 -5.67 0.74
C ARG A 132 6.33 -6.70 1.40
N SER A 133 5.02 -6.64 1.16
CA SER A 133 4.07 -7.65 1.67
C SER A 133 4.34 -9.03 1.09
N MET A 134 4.68 -9.15 -0.20
CA MET A 134 5.05 -10.43 -0.82
C MET A 134 6.36 -11.00 -0.26
N ALA A 135 7.36 -10.15 -0.03
CA ALA A 135 8.62 -10.55 0.61
C ALA A 135 8.38 -11.09 2.03
N LEU A 136 7.59 -10.39 2.84
CA LEU A 136 7.22 -10.82 4.20
C LEU A 136 6.44 -12.15 4.23
N LEU A 137 5.56 -12.39 3.24
CA LEU A 137 4.88 -13.68 3.10
C LEU A 137 5.86 -14.80 2.74
N LYS A 138 6.84 -14.53 1.86
CA LYS A 138 7.89 -15.49 1.49
C LYS A 138 8.80 -15.82 2.68
N GLU A 139 9.22 -14.81 3.47
CA GLU A 139 9.96 -15.01 4.73
C GLU A 139 9.19 -15.94 5.69
N SER A 140 7.86 -15.78 5.79
CA SER A 140 7.02 -16.65 6.61
C SER A 140 6.81 -18.05 6.00
N GLU A 141 6.68 -18.16 4.68
CA GLU A 141 6.52 -19.42 3.91
C GLU A 141 7.72 -20.34 4.16
N GLU A 142 8.94 -19.82 3.95
CA GLU A 142 10.21 -20.53 4.18
C GLU A 142 10.35 -20.99 5.64
N HIS A 143 9.98 -20.14 6.60
CA HIS A 143 10.03 -20.50 8.02
C HIS A 143 9.06 -21.63 8.41
N TRP A 144 7.82 -21.61 7.91
CA TRP A 144 6.82 -22.67 8.18
C TRP A 144 7.28 -24.03 7.64
N VAL A 145 7.91 -24.05 6.48
CA VAL A 145 8.52 -25.27 5.92
C VAL A 145 9.72 -25.72 6.77
N MET A 146 10.70 -24.84 6.97
CA MET A 146 12.00 -25.21 7.56
C MET A 146 11.92 -25.55 9.06
N MET A 147 11.17 -24.79 9.86
CA MET A 147 11.20 -24.90 11.32
C MET A 147 10.08 -25.77 11.90
N HIS A 148 9.02 -26.01 11.12
CA HIS A 148 7.80 -26.66 11.61
C HIS A 148 7.26 -27.77 10.70
N ALA A 149 7.84 -27.99 9.50
CA ALA A 149 7.31 -28.88 8.47
C ALA A 149 5.79 -28.63 8.18
N ASN A 150 5.34 -27.38 8.35
CA ASN A 150 3.94 -27.00 8.35
C ASN A 150 3.55 -26.47 6.97
N TYR A 151 3.48 -27.38 6.01
CA TYR A 151 3.13 -27.08 4.61
C TYR A 151 1.78 -26.37 4.49
N GLU A 152 0.79 -26.69 5.33
CA GLU A 152 -0.52 -26.02 5.31
C GLU A 152 -0.42 -24.51 5.59
N GLN A 153 0.46 -24.07 6.51
CA GLN A 153 0.67 -22.63 6.72
C GLN A 153 1.58 -22.00 5.66
N ALA A 154 2.49 -22.76 5.05
CA ALA A 154 3.30 -22.30 3.93
C ALA A 154 2.44 -22.06 2.66
N ASP A 155 1.59 -23.03 2.29
CA ASP A 155 0.63 -22.91 1.17
C ASP A 155 -0.29 -21.70 1.36
N ARG A 156 -0.80 -21.49 2.59
CA ARG A 156 -1.58 -20.29 2.95
C ARG A 156 -0.78 -18.99 2.83
N CYS A 157 0.55 -18.99 2.89
CA CYS A 157 1.37 -17.81 2.59
C CYS A 157 1.54 -17.63 1.07
N ALA A 158 1.79 -18.71 0.34
CA ALA A 158 1.93 -18.72 -1.12
C ALA A 158 0.64 -18.25 -1.82
N ASP A 159 -0.54 -18.74 -1.41
CA ASP A 159 -1.86 -18.32 -1.91
C ASP A 159 -2.06 -16.80 -1.79
N LYS A 160 -1.68 -16.24 -0.63
CA LYS A 160 -1.80 -14.80 -0.36
C LYS A 160 -0.78 -14.01 -1.16
N ARG A 161 0.42 -14.55 -1.39
CA ARG A 161 1.46 -13.94 -2.22
C ARG A 161 1.03 -13.87 -3.69
N LEU A 162 0.52 -14.97 -4.24
CA LEU A 162 -0.05 -15.02 -5.61
C LEU A 162 -1.23 -14.03 -5.78
N TRP A 163 -2.10 -13.91 -4.78
CA TRP A 163 -3.17 -12.91 -4.81
C TRP A 163 -2.64 -11.47 -4.86
N ILE A 164 -1.61 -11.16 -4.07
CA ILE A 164 -0.97 -9.83 -4.06
C ILE A 164 -0.21 -9.56 -5.36
N GLU A 165 0.45 -10.54 -5.94
CA GLU A 165 1.14 -10.47 -7.24
C GLU A 165 0.17 -10.12 -8.38
N GLY A 166 -1.00 -10.77 -8.40
CA GLY A 166 -2.09 -10.43 -9.33
C GLY A 166 -2.58 -8.99 -9.15
N LEU A 167 -2.74 -8.51 -7.90
CA LEU A 167 -3.12 -7.12 -7.63
C LEU A 167 -2.02 -6.12 -8.03
N ALA A 168 -0.75 -6.42 -7.76
CA ALA A 168 0.38 -5.58 -8.16
C ALA A 168 0.44 -5.45 -9.69
N THR A 169 0.25 -6.56 -10.41
CA THR A 169 0.15 -6.58 -11.88
C THR A 169 -1.03 -5.72 -12.36
N GLN A 170 -2.18 -5.78 -11.70
CA GLN A 170 -3.33 -4.92 -12.02
C GLN A 170 -3.03 -3.43 -11.79
N VAL A 171 -2.40 -3.08 -10.67
CA VAL A 171 -1.98 -1.69 -10.37
C VAL A 171 -0.91 -1.21 -11.36
N MET A 172 -0.02 -2.09 -11.83
CA MET A 172 1.00 -1.80 -12.85
C MET A 172 0.42 -1.63 -14.26
N THR A 173 -0.65 -2.35 -14.61
CA THR A 173 -1.26 -2.33 -15.96
C THR A 173 -2.36 -1.30 -16.13
N GLN A 174 -3.05 -0.87 -15.06
CA GLN A 174 -4.08 0.20 -15.11
C GLN A 174 -3.49 1.62 -15.30
N SER A 175 -2.41 1.75 -16.07
CA SER A 175 -1.79 3.03 -16.42
C SER A 175 -1.10 3.02 -17.78
N GLN A 176 -1.80 2.51 -18.79
CA GLN A 176 -1.79 3.20 -20.07
C GLN A 176 -3.09 4.04 -20.15
N PRO A 177 -3.02 5.38 -19.96
CA PRO A 177 -3.66 6.19 -20.98
C PRO A 177 -3.06 5.76 -22.32
N GLU A 178 -3.89 5.62 -23.35
CA GLU A 178 -3.34 5.70 -24.70
C GLU A 178 -2.61 7.04 -24.78
N VAL A 179 -1.30 7.00 -24.97
CA VAL A 179 -0.60 8.17 -25.48
C VAL A 179 -1.07 8.25 -26.92
N GLU A 180 -2.16 8.99 -27.15
CA GLU A 180 -2.35 9.68 -28.42
C GLU A 180 -1.10 10.52 -28.64
N ILE A 181 -0.09 9.91 -29.27
CA ILE A 181 0.94 10.65 -29.98
C ILE A 181 0.13 11.42 -31.02
N PRO A 182 0.05 12.76 -30.95
CA PRO A 182 -0.61 13.49 -31.99
C PRO A 182 0.24 13.25 -33.23
N TYR A 183 -0.31 12.50 -34.19
CA TYR A 183 0.18 12.49 -35.56
C TYR A 183 -0.16 13.86 -36.18
N GLY A 184 0.46 14.91 -35.65
CA GLY A 184 0.59 16.18 -36.32
C GLY A 184 1.32 15.90 -37.64
N PRO A 185 0.77 16.33 -38.79
CA PRO A 185 1.36 16.02 -40.07
C PRO A 185 2.77 16.58 -40.11
N PHE A 186 3.73 15.71 -40.44
CA PHE A 186 5.14 16.04 -40.55
C PHE A 186 5.34 16.99 -41.74
N GLN A 187 5.12 18.29 -41.52
CA GLN A 187 5.32 19.33 -42.53
C GLN A 187 6.82 19.40 -42.87
N ARG A 188 7.21 18.63 -43.89
CA ARG A 188 8.46 18.87 -44.62
C ARG A 188 8.33 20.22 -45.32
N SER A 189 8.81 21.28 -44.68
CA SER A 189 9.07 22.56 -45.33
C SER A 189 10.30 22.43 -46.25
N SER A 190 10.12 21.72 -47.37
CA SER A 190 11.07 21.71 -48.47
C SER A 190 10.65 22.76 -49.50
N GLU A 191 11.11 24.00 -49.33
CA GLU A 191 11.30 24.88 -50.49
C GLU A 191 12.34 25.97 -50.21
N ARG A 192 13.10 26.30 -51.25
CA ARG A 192 14.23 27.24 -51.22
C ARG A 192 13.77 28.59 -51.73
N ASN A 193 14.35 29.68 -51.23
CA ASN A 193 14.56 30.85 -52.11
C ASN A 193 15.87 31.60 -51.77
N PRO A 194 16.87 31.62 -52.67
CA PRO A 194 18.16 32.27 -52.44
C PRO A 194 18.24 33.67 -53.06
N ALA A 195 17.75 34.71 -52.37
CA ALA A 195 17.96 36.10 -52.82
C ALA A 195 17.81 37.17 -51.71
N ALA A 196 18.91 37.49 -51.02
CA ALA A 196 19.04 38.72 -50.23
C ALA A 196 20.51 39.14 -50.11
N ARG A 197 21.02 39.89 -51.11
CA ARG A 197 22.40 40.39 -51.18
C ARG A 197 22.38 41.92 -51.37
N PHE A 198 22.70 42.67 -50.33
CA PHE A 198 23.08 44.09 -50.34
C PHE A 198 23.67 44.41 -48.94
N GLU A 199 24.99 44.33 -48.71
CA GLU A 199 26.01 45.34 -49.04
C GLU A 199 25.70 46.78 -48.59
N ARG A 200 26.39 47.25 -47.54
CA ARG A 200 26.87 48.64 -47.38
C ARG A 200 28.27 48.72 -46.77
N ARG A 201 29.03 49.72 -47.23
CA ARG A 201 30.50 49.95 -47.19
C ARG A 201 30.77 51.44 -46.89
N VAL A 202 31.83 51.92 -46.23
CA VAL A 202 32.80 51.44 -45.20
C VAL A 202 33.29 52.71 -44.41
N PHE A 203 34.30 52.59 -43.54
CA PHE A 203 35.15 53.68 -42.97
C PHE A 203 34.51 54.58 -41.89
N TRP A 204 35.23 55.10 -40.88
CA TRP A 204 36.69 55.26 -40.58
C TRP A 204 37.07 54.62 -39.21
N GLY A 205 38.32 54.29 -38.84
CA GLY A 205 39.47 55.18 -38.47
C GLY A 205 39.22 55.86 -37.10
N THR A 206 40.10 55.87 -36.07
CA THR A 206 41.56 55.69 -35.95
C THR A 206 42.00 55.29 -34.51
N ALA A 207 43.30 54.97 -34.35
CA ALA A 207 44.04 54.55 -33.15
C ALA A 207 43.95 55.43 -31.87
N VAL A 208 44.47 54.91 -30.74
CA VAL A 208 45.71 55.39 -30.08
C VAL A 208 46.21 54.39 -29.01
N VAL A 209 47.53 54.38 -28.80
CA VAL A 209 48.28 53.58 -27.81
C VAL A 209 48.52 54.40 -26.54
N ASN A 210 48.44 53.75 -25.36
CA ASN A 210 49.36 53.89 -24.21
C ASN A 210 49.13 52.75 -23.22
#